data_AF-A0A3D4WXD1-F1
#
_entry.id   AF-A0A3D4WXD1-F1
#
_cell.length_a   1.000
_cell.length_b   1.000
_cell.length_c   1.000
_cell.angle_alpha   90.00
_cell.angle_beta   90.00
_cell.angle_gamma   90.00
#
_symmetry.space_group_name_H-M   'P 1'
#
loop_
_entity.id
_entity.type
_entity.pdbx_description
1 polymer ?
#
loop_
_entity_poly.entity_id
_entity_poly.type
_entity_poly.pdbx_seq_one_letter_code
_entity_poly.pdbx_strand_id
1 'polypeptide(L)'
;MDRRNALRLALAGAAASAGVVAEAPAIAKPKPTPPPRDVVYRKWSSDADFATGAAAGVGISGGALMFNSAIGQRTYTDPFTGSTGSYDYATWTSPEVQLGFAATEAIASWTASTPGGSWVEIEMRGVTALGNTTVWYTLGRWAADDTVIARTSVPAQSDLDGRVAIDTFIAAAGHGLTRWQLRVTLLRPVGTTVIPQVRSVGAVASKLPAPGSVVASTPQTAQGVVLAVPQYSQSIHQGEYPQWNGGGEAWCSPTSTSMVVAHWGTGPTPGDYAWVDPSYPDPWVDYAARNTYDSNYAGTGNWPFNTAYAGRFGLEGFVTRLRSLNEAERFIAAGVPLICSLSFKKNEIPGLTYGTNGHLLVLVGFSATGQPVLNDPAAASNAAVRKTVGRAEFEAAWLNTSGGIVYVIHPASVALPAAPTQPNW
;
A
#
# COMPACT_ATOMS: atom_id res chain seq x y z
N MET A 1 -15.64 48.08 -0.45
CA MET A 1 -16.00 48.67 0.85
C MET A 1 -14.74 48.77 1.66
N ASP A 2 -14.44 50.00 2.04
CA ASP A 2 -13.21 50.52 2.65
C ASP A 2 -13.08 50.12 4.13
N ARG A 3 -11.84 50.00 4.62
CA ARG A 3 -11.40 50.61 5.88
C ARG A 3 -9.87 50.55 6.01
N ARG A 4 -9.25 51.64 5.59
CA ARG A 4 -7.86 52.06 5.87
C ARG A 4 -7.74 52.73 7.27
N ASN A 5 -6.46 52.89 7.65
CA ASN A 5 -5.87 53.82 8.65
C ASN A 5 -5.91 53.39 10.11
N ALA A 6 -4.97 53.71 10.99
CA ALA A 6 -3.57 54.18 10.98
C ALA A 6 -3.24 54.43 12.47
N LEU A 7 -1.99 54.26 12.93
CA LEU A 7 -1.26 55.25 13.74
C LEU A 7 0.16 54.77 14.09
N ARG A 8 1.13 55.67 13.93
CA ARG A 8 2.51 55.63 14.45
C ARG A 8 2.70 56.78 15.46
N LEU A 9 3.80 56.67 16.21
CA LEU A 9 4.49 57.58 17.17
C LEU A 9 4.12 57.38 18.65
N ALA A 10 5.00 57.57 19.65
CA ALA A 10 6.46 57.50 19.84
C ALA A 10 6.73 57.95 21.31
N LEU A 11 7.73 57.40 22.01
CA LEU A 11 8.85 58.13 22.67
C LEU A 11 9.62 57.30 23.74
N ALA A 12 10.94 57.52 23.72
CA ALA A 12 11.90 57.67 24.83
C ALA A 12 12.30 56.48 25.73
N GLY A 13 13.50 55.93 25.46
CA GLY A 13 14.71 56.21 26.25
C GLY A 13 14.83 55.68 27.68
N ALA A 14 15.54 54.55 27.84
CA ALA A 14 16.39 54.30 29.00
C ALA A 14 17.57 53.41 28.58
N ALA A 15 18.78 53.97 28.60
CA ALA A 15 20.02 53.22 28.46
C ALA A 15 20.32 52.53 29.80
N ALA A 16 20.29 51.20 29.81
CA ALA A 16 20.77 50.38 30.92
C ALA A 16 22.03 49.63 30.45
N SER A 17 23.07 49.76 31.25
CA SER A 17 24.41 49.22 31.11
C SER A 17 24.42 47.70 30.92
N ALA A 18 25.19 47.24 29.93
CA ALA A 18 25.47 45.83 29.68
C ALA A 18 26.32 45.22 30.80
N GLY A 19 25.72 44.31 31.58
CA GLY A 19 26.45 43.30 32.32
C GLY A 19 26.54 42.04 31.47
N VAL A 20 27.73 41.73 30.94
CA VAL A 20 27.97 40.44 30.27
C VAL A 20 28.06 39.37 31.36
N VAL A 21 26.93 38.73 31.65
CA VAL A 21 26.91 37.48 32.39
C VAL A 21 27.17 36.38 31.38
N ALA A 22 28.30 35.68 31.52
CA ALA A 22 28.58 34.50 30.71
C ALA A 22 27.52 33.43 31.01
N GLU A 23 26.58 33.25 30.10
CA GLU A 23 25.58 32.19 30.16
C GLU A 23 26.31 30.85 29.97
N ALA A 24 26.31 30.01 31.00
CA ALA A 24 26.82 28.65 30.90
C ALA A 24 26.09 27.92 29.74
N PRO A 25 26.77 27.09 28.94
CA PRO A 25 26.13 26.41 27.83
C PRO A 25 24.94 25.61 28.35
N ALA A 26 23.74 25.99 27.91
CA ALA A 26 22.52 25.28 28.23
C ALA A 26 22.71 23.81 27.82
N ILE A 27 22.71 22.91 28.80
CA ILE A 27 22.68 21.46 28.57
C ILE A 27 21.42 21.22 27.75
N ALA A 28 21.60 20.89 26.46
CA ALA A 28 20.49 20.62 25.56
C ALA A 28 19.64 19.53 26.22
N LYS A 29 18.37 19.85 26.52
CA LYS A 29 17.42 18.86 27.03
C LYS A 29 17.43 17.68 26.05
N PRO A 30 17.58 16.43 26.52
CA PRO A 30 17.53 15.28 25.63
C PRO A 30 16.23 15.37 24.81
N LYS A 31 16.35 15.26 23.49
CA LYS A 31 15.19 15.25 22.60
C LYS A 31 14.27 14.11 23.07
N PRO A 32 12.96 14.33 23.22
CA PRO A 32 12.03 13.28 23.60
C PRO A 32 12.20 12.09 22.66
N THR A 33 12.38 10.88 23.20
CA THR A 33 12.35 9.66 22.40
C THR A 33 10.97 9.57 21.76
N PRO A 34 10.88 9.44 20.42
CA PRO A 34 9.59 9.26 19.76
C PRO A 34 8.85 8.06 20.35
N PRO A 35 7.51 8.10 20.44
CA PRO A 35 6.74 6.93 20.85
C PRO A 35 7.03 5.75 19.91
N PRO A 36 6.92 4.51 20.39
CA PRO A 36 7.17 3.34 19.56
C PRO A 36 6.22 3.29 18.35
N ARG A 37 6.74 2.84 17.21
CA ARG A 37 5.95 2.52 16.01
C ARG A 37 5.64 1.03 16.02
N ASP A 38 4.48 0.67 16.54
CA ASP A 38 4.05 -0.73 16.58
C ASP A 38 3.50 -1.13 15.21
N VAL A 39 4.12 -2.14 14.60
CA VAL A 39 3.73 -2.69 13.31
C VAL A 39 3.94 -4.20 13.34
N VAL A 40 2.90 -4.97 13.04
CA VAL A 40 3.01 -6.41 12.86
C VAL A 40 2.39 -6.80 11.53
N TYR A 41 3.03 -7.71 10.82
CA TYR A 41 2.48 -8.35 9.62
C TYR A 41 2.37 -9.85 9.85
N ARG A 42 1.26 -10.43 9.43
CA ARG A 42 1.06 -11.89 9.39
C ARG A 42 0.54 -12.30 8.01
N LYS A 43 1.18 -13.30 7.43
CA LYS A 43 0.86 -13.91 6.13
C LYS A 43 0.56 -15.40 6.28
N TRP A 44 -0.28 -15.89 5.38
CA TRP A 44 -0.44 -17.30 5.04
C TRP A 44 -0.14 -17.46 3.55
N SER A 45 0.83 -18.32 3.21
CA SER A 45 1.27 -18.51 1.82
C SER A 45 1.84 -19.91 1.53
N SER A 46 1.51 -20.89 2.37
CA SER A 46 1.95 -22.28 2.24
C SER A 46 0.83 -23.22 2.69
N ASP A 47 0.91 -24.50 2.31
CA ASP A 47 -0.08 -25.49 2.74
C ASP A 47 -0.15 -25.60 4.26
N ALA A 48 1.01 -25.59 4.93
CA ALA A 48 1.10 -25.61 6.39
C ALA A 48 0.48 -24.37 7.03
N ASP A 49 0.70 -23.19 6.45
CA ASP A 49 0.05 -21.97 6.92
C ASP A 49 -1.46 -22.10 6.76
N PHE A 50 -1.96 -22.35 5.55
CA PHE A 50 -3.40 -22.38 5.28
C PHE A 50 -4.13 -23.44 6.09
N ALA A 51 -3.47 -24.56 6.43
CA ALA A 51 -4.02 -25.61 7.28
C ALA A 51 -4.29 -25.16 8.72
N THR A 52 -3.71 -24.04 9.16
CA THR A 52 -4.05 -23.46 10.47
C THR A 52 -5.44 -22.83 10.51
N GLY A 53 -5.99 -22.43 9.36
CA GLY A 53 -7.32 -21.83 9.26
C GLY A 53 -8.45 -22.85 9.14
N ALA A 54 -9.68 -22.36 9.27
CA ALA A 54 -10.89 -23.15 9.05
C ALA A 54 -11.29 -23.11 7.57
N ALA A 55 -11.26 -24.27 6.91
CA ALA A 55 -11.68 -24.47 5.53
C ALA A 55 -13.14 -24.91 5.45
N ALA A 56 -13.93 -24.28 4.59
CA ALA A 56 -15.28 -24.71 4.23
C ALA A 56 -15.43 -24.69 2.71
N GLY A 57 -15.36 -25.86 2.08
CA GLY A 57 -15.42 -26.02 0.62
C GLY A 57 -14.17 -25.58 -0.15
N VAL A 58 -13.15 -25.07 0.54
CA VAL A 58 -11.82 -24.86 -0.06
C VAL A 58 -10.96 -26.10 0.14
N GLY A 59 -10.09 -26.38 -0.82
CA GLY A 59 -8.95 -27.29 -0.69
C GLY A 59 -7.67 -26.48 -0.45
N ILE A 60 -6.65 -27.14 0.11
CA ILE A 60 -5.31 -26.58 0.30
C ILE A 60 -4.35 -27.48 -0.48
N SER A 61 -3.65 -26.90 -1.45
CA SER A 61 -2.68 -27.64 -2.27
C SER A 61 -1.73 -26.68 -2.97
N GLY A 62 -0.44 -27.02 -3.01
CA GLY A 62 0.55 -26.29 -3.79
C GLY A 62 0.82 -24.88 -3.29
N GLY A 63 0.64 -24.65 -1.99
CA GLY A 63 0.78 -23.35 -1.35
C GLY A 63 -0.38 -22.40 -1.64
N ALA A 64 -1.58 -22.92 -1.93
CA ALA A 64 -2.74 -22.09 -2.26
C ALA A 64 -4.05 -22.63 -1.68
N LEU A 65 -4.97 -21.71 -1.40
CA LEU A 65 -6.39 -22.00 -1.23
C LEU A 65 -7.01 -22.18 -2.61
N MET A 66 -7.70 -23.29 -2.83
CA MET A 66 -8.36 -23.63 -4.09
C MET A 66 -9.84 -23.90 -3.87
N PHE A 67 -10.70 -23.51 -4.81
CA PHE A 67 -12.10 -23.92 -4.76
C PHE A 67 -12.21 -25.45 -4.93
N ASN A 68 -12.77 -26.15 -3.94
CA ASN A 68 -12.95 -27.61 -3.97
C ASN A 68 -14.43 -28.00 -4.16
N SER A 69 -15.32 -27.49 -3.30
CA SER A 69 -16.76 -27.76 -3.35
C SER A 69 -17.56 -26.53 -2.92
N ALA A 70 -18.69 -26.29 -3.57
CA ALA A 70 -19.61 -25.24 -3.16
C ALA A 70 -20.20 -25.53 -1.78
N ILE A 71 -20.17 -24.56 -0.88
CA ILE A 71 -20.90 -24.62 0.41
C ILE A 71 -22.22 -23.85 0.37
N GLY A 72 -22.48 -23.16 -0.74
CA GLY A 72 -23.69 -22.39 -0.99
C GLY A 72 -23.57 -21.59 -2.28
N GLN A 73 -24.64 -20.87 -2.59
CA GLN A 73 -24.73 -19.97 -3.75
C GLN A 73 -25.01 -18.55 -3.29
N ARG A 74 -24.45 -17.57 -4.00
CA ARG A 74 -24.66 -16.15 -3.79
C ARG A 74 -25.02 -15.49 -5.11
N THR A 75 -26.16 -14.80 -5.14
CA THR A 75 -26.45 -13.83 -6.20
C THR A 75 -25.72 -12.53 -5.89
N TYR A 76 -25.00 -11.99 -6.86
CA TYR A 76 -24.32 -10.71 -6.76
C TYR A 76 -24.72 -9.82 -7.91
N THR A 77 -25.28 -8.66 -7.58
CA THR A 77 -25.50 -7.55 -8.51
C THR A 77 -24.37 -6.56 -8.32
N ASP A 78 -23.59 -6.38 -9.37
CA ASP A 78 -22.49 -5.42 -9.39
C ASP A 78 -23.05 -3.99 -9.43
N PRO A 79 -22.72 -3.13 -8.44
CA PRO A 79 -23.30 -1.79 -8.36
C PRO A 79 -22.74 -0.81 -9.42
N PHE A 80 -21.65 -1.15 -10.10
CA PHE A 80 -21.01 -0.30 -11.11
C PHE A 80 -21.38 -0.72 -12.54
N THR A 81 -21.51 -2.02 -12.80
CA THR A 81 -21.90 -2.52 -14.13
C THR A 81 -23.40 -2.79 -14.25
N GLY A 82 -24.11 -2.95 -13.12
CA GLY A 82 -25.51 -3.38 -13.07
C GLY A 82 -25.72 -4.87 -13.39
N SER A 83 -24.66 -5.59 -13.76
CA SER A 83 -24.72 -7.01 -14.10
C SER A 83 -25.04 -7.84 -12.87
N THR A 84 -25.90 -8.86 -13.04
CA THR A 84 -26.24 -9.80 -11.97
C THR A 84 -25.80 -11.20 -12.35
N GLY A 85 -25.07 -11.85 -11.45
CA GLY A 85 -24.65 -13.24 -11.60
C GLY A 85 -24.92 -14.06 -10.34
N SER A 86 -25.06 -15.38 -10.52
CA SER A 86 -25.11 -16.35 -9.43
C SER A 86 -23.78 -17.08 -9.35
N TYR A 87 -23.24 -17.19 -8.14
CA TYR A 87 -21.91 -17.73 -7.88
C TYR A 87 -21.98 -18.83 -6.81
N ASP A 88 -21.38 -19.99 -7.10
CA ASP A 88 -21.03 -20.94 -6.04
C ASP A 88 -19.89 -20.32 -5.22
N TYR A 89 -19.93 -20.49 -3.89
CA TYR A 89 -18.86 -20.00 -3.03
C TYR A 89 -18.30 -21.06 -2.10
N ALA A 90 -17.04 -20.84 -1.71
CA ALA A 90 -16.29 -21.56 -0.69
C ALA A 90 -15.54 -20.55 0.18
N THR A 91 -15.27 -20.88 1.44
CA THR A 91 -14.63 -19.95 2.38
C THR A 91 -13.44 -20.56 3.10
N TRP A 92 -12.48 -19.72 3.42
CA TRP A 92 -11.41 -19.99 4.37
C TRP A 92 -11.36 -18.86 5.40
N THR A 93 -11.21 -19.20 6.67
CA THR A 93 -11.09 -18.21 7.75
C THR A 93 -9.79 -18.46 8.52
N SER A 94 -8.95 -17.43 8.66
CA SER A 94 -7.69 -17.54 9.38
C SER A 94 -7.91 -17.84 10.88
N PRO A 95 -6.91 -18.30 11.63
CA PRO A 95 -6.92 -18.14 13.09
C PRO A 95 -7.04 -16.66 13.50
N GLU A 96 -7.42 -16.42 14.75
CA GLU A 96 -7.24 -15.08 15.35
C GLU A 96 -5.74 -14.80 15.55
N VAL A 97 -5.28 -13.65 15.05
CA VAL A 97 -3.90 -13.18 15.22
C VAL A 97 -3.85 -12.21 16.39
N GLN A 98 -3.06 -12.53 17.41
CA GLN A 98 -2.78 -11.66 18.55
C GLN A 98 -1.73 -10.61 18.18
N LEU A 99 -1.99 -9.34 18.50
CA LEU A 99 -1.13 -8.22 18.11
C LEU A 99 -0.08 -7.83 19.18
N GLY A 100 -0.40 -8.02 20.46
CA GLY A 100 0.44 -7.53 21.57
C GLY A 100 0.34 -6.01 21.82
N PHE A 101 -0.46 -5.29 21.04
CA PHE A 101 -0.78 -3.87 21.21
C PHE A 101 -2.19 -3.59 20.67
N ALA A 102 -2.73 -2.40 20.94
CA ALA A 102 -4.03 -1.96 20.43
C ALA A 102 -3.86 -1.23 19.08
N ALA A 103 -3.90 -1.96 17.97
CA ALA A 103 -3.77 -1.43 16.62
C ALA A 103 -4.91 -0.46 16.26
N THR A 104 -4.56 0.67 15.67
CA THR A 104 -5.54 1.66 15.20
C THR A 104 -5.87 1.50 13.72
N GLU A 105 -5.01 0.81 12.97
CA GLU A 105 -5.19 0.57 11.54
C GLU A 105 -4.82 -0.87 11.19
N ALA A 106 -5.51 -1.44 10.19
CA ALA A 106 -5.14 -2.70 9.57
C ALA A 106 -5.44 -2.71 8.08
N ILE A 107 -4.55 -3.32 7.29
CA ILE A 107 -4.65 -3.39 5.82
C ILE A 107 -4.37 -4.83 5.40
N ALA A 108 -5.35 -5.49 4.78
CA ALA A 108 -5.15 -6.81 4.22
C ALA A 108 -4.60 -6.73 2.79
N SER A 109 -3.77 -7.69 2.41
CA SER A 109 -3.28 -7.86 1.04
C SER A 109 -3.25 -9.33 0.68
N TRP A 110 -3.34 -9.62 -0.62
CA TRP A 110 -3.44 -10.98 -1.14
C TRP A 110 -2.86 -11.09 -2.55
N THR A 111 -2.57 -12.32 -2.95
CA THR A 111 -2.35 -12.68 -4.36
C THR A 111 -3.32 -13.78 -4.76
N ALA A 112 -3.97 -13.61 -5.93
CA ALA A 112 -5.00 -14.52 -6.38
C ALA A 112 -4.96 -14.75 -7.90
N SER A 113 -5.48 -15.89 -8.33
CA SER A 113 -5.83 -16.20 -9.71
C SER A 113 -7.34 -16.43 -9.77
N THR A 114 -8.02 -15.72 -10.66
CA THR A 114 -9.48 -15.68 -10.73
C THR A 114 -9.92 -15.87 -12.19
N PRO A 115 -9.75 -17.08 -12.76
CA PRO A 115 -10.07 -17.36 -14.15
C PRO A 115 -11.58 -17.46 -14.40
N GLY A 116 -12.00 -17.19 -15.64
CA GLY A 116 -13.33 -17.52 -16.14
C GLY A 116 -14.48 -16.89 -15.35
N GLY A 117 -14.36 -15.60 -15.03
CA GLY A 117 -15.40 -14.87 -14.30
C GLY A 117 -15.50 -15.20 -12.81
N SER A 118 -14.54 -15.96 -12.28
CA SER A 118 -14.40 -16.13 -10.83
C SER A 118 -13.82 -14.88 -10.19
N TRP A 119 -13.96 -14.77 -8.87
CA TRP A 119 -13.47 -13.63 -8.10
C TRP A 119 -13.31 -14.01 -6.63
N VAL A 120 -12.66 -13.14 -5.86
CA VAL A 120 -12.47 -13.31 -4.42
C VAL A 120 -13.06 -12.13 -3.65
N GLU A 121 -13.57 -12.41 -2.47
CA GLU A 121 -13.94 -11.40 -1.49
C GLU A 121 -13.05 -11.57 -0.25
N ILE A 122 -12.45 -10.46 0.19
CA ILE A 122 -11.55 -10.44 1.33
C ILE A 122 -12.22 -9.63 2.43
N GLU A 123 -12.34 -10.23 3.60
CA GLU A 123 -13.01 -9.63 4.74
C GLU A 123 -12.13 -9.69 5.98
N MET A 124 -12.32 -8.75 6.89
CA MET A 124 -11.67 -8.75 8.19
C MET A 124 -12.66 -8.50 9.32
N ARG A 125 -12.33 -9.01 10.50
CA ARG A 125 -12.91 -8.57 11.76
C ARG A 125 -11.83 -8.48 12.81
N GLY A 126 -12.12 -7.83 13.93
CA GLY A 126 -11.19 -7.77 15.05
C GLY A 126 -11.87 -7.83 16.40
N VAL A 127 -11.04 -7.98 17.43
CA VAL A 127 -11.45 -7.82 18.82
C VAL A 127 -10.74 -6.61 19.39
N THR A 128 -11.50 -5.63 19.88
CA THR A 128 -10.94 -4.38 20.42
C THR A 128 -10.32 -4.60 21.79
N ALA A 129 -9.53 -3.63 22.27
CA ALA A 129 -9.00 -3.60 23.63
C ALA A 129 -10.11 -3.53 24.70
N LEU A 130 -11.33 -3.15 24.32
CA LEU A 130 -12.52 -3.14 25.19
C LEU A 130 -13.20 -4.52 25.25
N GLY A 131 -12.76 -5.49 24.46
CA GLY A 131 -13.34 -6.83 24.37
C GLY A 131 -14.48 -6.97 23.36
N ASN A 132 -14.85 -5.90 22.65
CA ASN A 132 -15.87 -5.95 21.60
C ASN A 132 -15.33 -6.69 20.38
N THR A 133 -16.19 -7.48 19.73
CA THR A 133 -15.90 -8.04 18.41
C THR A 133 -16.58 -7.17 17.37
N THR A 134 -15.80 -6.66 16.41
CA THR A 134 -16.34 -5.86 15.30
C THR A 134 -17.24 -6.70 14.41
N VAL A 135 -18.04 -6.05 13.56
CA VAL A 135 -18.61 -6.73 12.40
C VAL A 135 -17.51 -7.25 11.47
N TRP A 136 -17.88 -8.12 10.52
CA TRP A 136 -17.02 -8.40 9.36
C TRP A 136 -17.12 -7.23 8.39
N TYR A 137 -15.98 -6.65 8.02
CA TYR A 137 -15.88 -5.66 6.97
C TYR A 137 -15.28 -6.27 5.71
N THR A 138 -15.87 -6.01 4.55
CA THR A 138 -15.35 -6.39 3.24
C THR A 138 -14.29 -5.39 2.78
N LEU A 139 -13.03 -5.81 2.77
CA LEU A 139 -11.90 -4.98 2.34
C LEU A 139 -11.77 -4.88 0.82
N GLY A 140 -12.27 -5.87 0.09
CA GLY A 140 -12.30 -5.80 -1.36
C GLY A 140 -13.01 -6.97 -2.02
N ARG A 141 -13.68 -6.68 -3.14
CA ARG A 141 -14.11 -7.67 -4.12
C ARG A 141 -13.19 -7.56 -5.32
N TRP A 142 -12.49 -8.63 -5.64
CA TRP A 142 -11.41 -8.59 -6.60
C TRP A 142 -11.48 -9.74 -7.61
N ALA A 143 -11.40 -9.37 -8.88
CA ALA A 143 -11.23 -10.26 -10.02
C ALA A 143 -9.99 -9.83 -10.81
N ALA A 144 -9.35 -10.77 -11.49
CA ALA A 144 -8.20 -10.51 -12.35
C ALA A 144 -8.66 -9.77 -13.60
N ASP A 145 -9.71 -10.23 -14.26
CA ASP A 145 -10.39 -9.46 -15.31
C ASP A 145 -11.41 -8.47 -14.71
N ASP A 146 -11.92 -7.56 -15.54
CA ASP A 146 -13.00 -6.61 -15.24
C ASP A 146 -14.27 -6.89 -16.04
N THR A 147 -14.38 -8.09 -16.61
CA THR A 147 -15.44 -8.43 -17.57
C THR A 147 -16.72 -8.94 -16.89
N VAL A 148 -16.58 -9.53 -15.70
CA VAL A 148 -17.68 -10.16 -14.97
C VAL A 148 -18.07 -9.38 -13.72
N ILE A 149 -17.09 -8.84 -13.00
CA ILE A 149 -17.32 -7.87 -11.93
C ILE A 149 -16.34 -6.70 -12.06
N ALA A 150 -16.79 -5.53 -11.66
CA ALA A 150 -15.94 -4.40 -11.35
C ALA A 150 -15.20 -4.68 -10.04
N ARG A 151 -13.86 -4.74 -10.10
CA ARG A 151 -13.01 -4.72 -8.90
C ARG A 151 -13.36 -3.50 -8.06
N THR A 152 -13.59 -3.70 -6.77
CA THR A 152 -14.07 -2.60 -5.92
C THR A 152 -13.74 -2.80 -4.44
N SER A 153 -13.33 -1.70 -3.78
CA SER A 153 -13.55 -1.55 -2.35
C SER A 153 -15.05 -1.38 -2.07
N VAL A 154 -15.50 -1.65 -0.83
CA VAL A 154 -16.92 -1.53 -0.47
C VAL A 154 -17.11 -0.26 0.39
N PRO A 155 -17.94 0.71 -0.04
CA PRO A 155 -18.12 1.97 0.67
C PRO A 155 -18.95 1.82 1.94
N ALA A 156 -18.92 2.87 2.77
CA ALA A 156 -19.85 3.10 3.89
C ALA A 156 -19.92 1.98 4.93
N GLN A 157 -18.80 1.29 5.16
CA GLN A 157 -18.70 0.24 6.18
C GLN A 157 -18.22 0.82 7.50
N SER A 158 -19.03 0.70 8.54
CA SER A 158 -18.71 1.15 9.90
C SER A 158 -19.59 0.48 10.95
N ASP A 159 -19.07 0.39 12.17
CA ASP A 159 -19.81 0.13 13.41
C ASP A 159 -19.29 1.06 14.52
N LEU A 160 -19.55 0.74 15.79
CA LEU A 160 -19.06 1.52 16.94
C LEU A 160 -17.54 1.41 17.15
N ASP A 161 -16.91 0.35 16.65
CA ASP A 161 -15.52 0.02 16.92
C ASP A 161 -14.58 0.46 15.80
N GLY A 162 -15.10 0.70 14.59
CA GLY A 162 -14.31 1.23 13.50
C GLY A 162 -15.05 1.35 12.18
N ARG A 163 -14.28 1.64 11.13
CA ARG A 163 -14.76 1.80 9.76
C ARG A 163 -13.69 1.41 8.76
N VAL A 164 -14.08 1.17 7.51
CA VAL A 164 -13.14 0.99 6.39
C VAL A 164 -13.08 2.25 5.55
N ALA A 165 -11.87 2.74 5.26
CA ALA A 165 -11.61 3.71 4.20
C ALA A 165 -10.85 3.02 3.07
N ILE A 166 -11.58 2.71 1.98
CA ILE A 166 -11.06 2.03 0.78
C ILE A 166 -10.44 0.67 1.12
N ASP A 167 -9.15 0.61 1.43
CA ASP A 167 -8.38 -0.60 1.73
C ASP A 167 -7.94 -0.72 3.21
N THR A 168 -8.20 0.31 4.01
CA THR A 168 -7.70 0.41 5.38
C THR A 168 -8.86 0.38 6.38
N PHE A 169 -8.85 -0.60 7.29
CA PHE A 169 -9.64 -0.51 8.52
C PHE A 169 -9.02 0.55 9.45
N ILE A 170 -9.87 1.41 10.00
CA ILE A 170 -9.52 2.46 10.94
C ILE A 170 -10.39 2.28 12.18
N ALA A 171 -9.75 2.02 13.32
CA ALA A 171 -10.42 1.89 14.61
C ALA A 171 -11.02 3.23 15.04
N ALA A 172 -12.18 3.17 15.69
CA ALA A 172 -12.72 4.32 16.41
C ALA A 172 -11.78 4.73 17.56
N ALA A 173 -11.84 6.00 17.96
CA ALA A 173 -10.96 6.53 18.99
C ALA A 173 -11.12 5.76 20.31
N GLY A 174 -10.07 5.05 20.74
CA GLY A 174 -10.09 4.21 21.95
C GLY A 174 -10.46 2.73 21.71
N HIS A 175 -10.84 2.36 20.49
CA HIS A 175 -11.32 1.02 20.13
C HIS A 175 -10.28 0.17 19.39
N GLY A 176 -8.98 0.42 19.65
CA GLY A 176 -7.91 -0.27 18.94
C GLY A 176 -8.00 -1.80 19.03
N LEU A 177 -7.68 -2.50 17.94
CA LEU A 177 -7.74 -3.95 17.84
C LEU A 177 -6.59 -4.60 18.61
N THR A 178 -6.88 -5.60 19.42
CA THR A 178 -5.89 -6.49 20.06
C THR A 178 -5.71 -7.79 19.30
N ARG A 179 -6.74 -8.18 18.55
CA ARG A 179 -6.75 -9.32 17.64
C ARG A 179 -7.44 -8.97 16.33
N TRP A 180 -7.07 -9.67 15.27
CA TRP A 180 -7.81 -9.67 14.01
C TRP A 180 -7.89 -11.06 13.40
N GLN A 181 -8.84 -11.22 12.47
CA GLN A 181 -9.03 -12.42 11.67
C GLN A 181 -9.38 -12.02 10.24
N LEU A 182 -8.94 -12.80 9.25
CA LEU A 182 -9.32 -12.64 7.86
C LEU A 182 -10.23 -13.78 7.42
N ARG A 183 -11.13 -13.46 6.50
CA ARG A 183 -11.92 -14.44 5.75
C ARG A 183 -11.74 -14.19 4.27
N VAL A 184 -11.47 -15.28 3.55
CA VAL A 184 -11.37 -15.33 2.10
C VAL A 184 -12.56 -16.11 1.60
N THR A 185 -13.35 -15.49 0.72
CA THR A 185 -14.42 -16.18 -0.01
C THR A 185 -14.00 -16.30 -1.46
N LEU A 186 -13.91 -17.53 -1.97
CA LEU A 186 -13.69 -17.83 -3.37
C LEU A 186 -15.03 -18.01 -4.07
N LEU A 187 -15.24 -17.32 -5.18
CA LEU A 187 -16.50 -17.34 -5.92
C LEU A 187 -16.27 -17.73 -7.37
N ARG A 188 -17.07 -18.66 -7.87
CA ARG A 188 -17.09 -19.04 -9.29
C ARG A 188 -18.52 -18.99 -9.82
N PRO A 189 -18.74 -18.67 -11.10
CA PRO A 189 -20.09 -18.69 -11.67
C PRO A 189 -20.73 -20.08 -11.51
N VAL A 190 -22.02 -20.13 -11.15
CA VAL A 190 -22.77 -21.39 -11.00
C VAL A 190 -22.72 -22.19 -12.30
N GLY A 191 -22.56 -23.51 -12.18
CA GLY A 191 -22.53 -24.43 -13.33
C GLY A 191 -21.17 -24.51 -14.03
N THR A 192 -20.15 -23.83 -13.51
CA THR A 192 -18.78 -23.90 -14.02
C THR A 192 -17.87 -24.78 -13.15
N THR A 193 -16.76 -25.22 -13.72
CA THR A 193 -15.71 -25.96 -13.00
C THR A 193 -14.44 -25.13 -12.82
N VAL A 194 -14.51 -23.81 -13.01
CA VAL A 194 -13.34 -22.94 -12.83
C VAL A 194 -12.89 -22.96 -11.36
N ILE A 195 -11.59 -22.87 -11.16
CA ILE A 195 -10.97 -22.98 -9.83
C ILE A 195 -10.22 -21.67 -9.56
N PRO A 196 -10.87 -20.67 -8.94
CA PRO A 196 -10.13 -19.55 -8.37
C PRO A 196 -9.18 -20.04 -7.29
N GLN A 197 -8.06 -19.33 -7.13
CA GLN A 197 -7.00 -19.66 -6.19
C GLN A 197 -6.50 -18.42 -5.47
N VAL A 198 -6.14 -18.55 -4.19
CA VAL A 198 -5.44 -17.54 -3.40
C VAL A 198 -4.11 -18.13 -2.94
N ARG A 199 -2.99 -17.59 -3.44
CA ARG A 199 -1.63 -18.07 -3.11
C ARG A 199 -1.07 -17.42 -1.86
N SER A 200 -1.51 -16.20 -1.55
CA SER A 200 -1.17 -15.55 -0.29
C SER A 200 -2.31 -14.66 0.19
N VAL A 201 -2.46 -14.58 1.50
CA VAL A 201 -3.30 -13.58 2.17
C VAL A 201 -2.65 -13.20 3.50
N GLY A 202 -2.73 -11.94 3.88
CA GLY A 202 -2.17 -11.44 5.13
C GLY A 202 -2.62 -10.03 5.43
N ALA A 203 -2.28 -9.53 6.62
CA ALA A 203 -2.54 -8.15 6.97
C ALA A 203 -1.41 -7.54 7.79
N VAL A 204 -1.14 -6.26 7.52
CA VAL A 204 -0.38 -5.41 8.41
C VAL A 204 -1.35 -4.74 9.38
N ALA A 205 -1.00 -4.72 10.66
CA ALA A 205 -1.71 -4.00 11.70
C ALA A 205 -0.73 -3.07 12.41
N SER A 206 -1.18 -1.85 12.75
CA SER A 206 -0.30 -0.84 13.30
C SER A 206 -0.94 0.08 14.31
N LYS A 207 -0.13 0.55 15.26
CA LYS A 207 -0.40 1.71 16.12
C LYS A 207 0.77 2.67 15.97
N LEU A 208 0.52 3.77 15.28
CA LEU A 208 1.55 4.74 14.92
C LEU A 208 1.50 5.98 15.82
N PRO A 209 2.65 6.61 16.10
CA PRO A 209 2.68 7.90 16.79
C PRO A 209 2.06 8.98 15.91
N ALA A 210 1.65 10.09 16.55
CA ALA A 210 1.21 11.27 15.82
C ALA A 210 2.33 11.79 14.89
N PRO A 211 1.96 12.34 13.72
CA PRO A 211 2.92 12.98 12.82
C PRO A 211 3.76 14.07 13.50
N GLY A 212 4.98 14.28 13.00
CA GLY A 212 5.91 15.30 13.51
C GLY A 212 6.91 14.81 14.55
N SER A 213 6.87 13.51 14.88
CA SER A 213 7.79 12.86 15.83
C SER A 213 8.93 12.07 15.17
N VAL A 214 9.05 12.14 13.83
CA VAL A 214 10.05 11.35 13.08
C VAL A 214 11.45 11.89 13.30
N VAL A 215 12.35 11.01 13.70
CA VAL A 215 13.80 11.24 13.67
C VAL A 215 14.34 10.48 12.47
N ALA A 216 14.96 11.20 11.53
CA ALA A 216 15.56 10.58 10.35
C ALA A 216 16.64 9.58 10.75
N SER A 217 16.62 8.42 10.09
CA SER A 217 17.60 7.37 10.25
C SER A 217 18.94 7.75 9.63
N THR A 218 20.03 7.25 10.22
CA THR A 218 21.35 7.30 9.59
C THR A 218 21.52 6.12 8.63
N PRO A 219 22.19 6.30 7.48
CA PRO A 219 22.44 5.20 6.54
C PRO A 219 23.22 4.04 7.19
N GLN A 220 22.85 2.79 6.88
CA GLN A 220 23.48 1.60 7.47
C GLN A 220 23.96 0.56 6.45
N THR A 221 23.11 0.07 5.55
CA THR A 221 23.40 -1.22 4.84
C THR A 221 23.35 -1.20 3.32
N ALA A 222 22.86 -0.13 2.68
CA ALA A 222 22.64 -0.10 1.22
C ALA A 222 23.26 1.12 0.50
N GLN A 223 24.21 1.81 1.13
CA GLN A 223 24.89 2.95 0.52
C GLN A 223 25.58 2.54 -0.79
N GLY A 224 25.29 3.28 -1.86
CA GLY A 224 25.83 3.01 -3.20
C GLY A 224 25.11 1.89 -3.96
N VAL A 225 24.10 1.25 -3.37
CA VAL A 225 23.30 0.23 -4.05
C VAL A 225 22.13 0.92 -4.75
N VAL A 226 22.04 0.80 -6.07
CA VAL A 226 20.92 1.26 -6.88
C VAL A 226 20.50 0.14 -7.82
N LEU A 227 19.29 -0.37 -7.63
CA LEU A 227 18.74 -1.46 -8.43
C LEU A 227 18.40 -0.95 -9.84
N ALA A 228 18.64 -1.79 -10.83
CA ALA A 228 18.34 -1.51 -12.24
C ALA A 228 16.85 -1.68 -12.56
N VAL A 229 15.98 -1.04 -11.78
CA VAL A 229 14.54 -1.03 -12.01
C VAL A 229 14.23 -0.17 -13.25
N PRO A 230 13.46 -0.69 -14.23
CA PRO A 230 13.00 0.08 -15.38
C PRO A 230 12.32 1.38 -14.98
N GLN A 231 12.40 2.39 -15.84
CA GLN A 231 11.87 3.73 -15.58
C GLN A 231 10.67 4.00 -16.48
N TYR A 232 9.49 4.10 -15.89
CA TYR A 232 8.24 4.43 -16.58
C TYR A 232 7.64 5.70 -15.97
N SER A 233 7.24 6.62 -16.84
CA SER A 233 6.54 7.85 -16.49
C SER A 233 5.04 7.63 -16.67
N GLN A 234 4.24 8.08 -15.72
CA GLN A 234 2.79 8.12 -15.90
C GLN A 234 2.38 9.30 -16.82
N SER A 235 3.18 10.36 -16.85
CA SER A 235 2.81 11.62 -17.52
C SER A 235 2.82 11.54 -19.04
N ILE A 236 3.50 10.55 -19.62
CA ILE A 236 3.44 10.32 -21.07
C ILE A 236 2.08 9.76 -21.51
N HIS A 237 1.33 9.15 -20.59
CA HIS A 237 0.01 8.56 -20.82
C HIS A 237 -1.14 9.54 -20.56
N GLN A 238 -0.84 10.84 -20.49
CA GLN A 238 -1.83 11.84 -20.12
C GLN A 238 -3.02 11.83 -21.10
N GLY A 239 -4.24 11.65 -20.59
CA GLY A 239 -5.45 11.55 -21.39
C GLY A 239 -5.70 10.20 -22.10
N GLU A 240 -4.81 9.22 -21.97
CA GLU A 240 -5.03 7.86 -22.46
C GLU A 240 -6.09 7.17 -21.58
N TYR A 241 -7.12 6.57 -22.18
CA TYR A 241 -8.18 5.82 -21.48
C TYR A 241 -8.73 6.50 -20.19
N PRO A 242 -9.37 7.68 -20.32
CA PRO A 242 -9.73 8.53 -19.17
C PRO A 242 -10.72 7.89 -18.19
N GLN A 243 -11.43 6.82 -18.58
CA GLN A 243 -12.32 6.07 -17.69
C GLN A 243 -11.61 5.45 -16.48
N TRP A 244 -10.28 5.29 -16.52
CA TRP A 244 -9.50 4.77 -15.39
C TRP A 244 -8.80 5.89 -14.63
N ASN A 245 -9.55 6.89 -14.15
CA ASN A 245 -9.06 8.03 -13.36
C ASN A 245 -8.32 9.13 -14.15
N GLY A 246 -8.90 9.55 -15.28
CA GLY A 246 -8.46 10.74 -16.02
C GLY A 246 -7.38 10.50 -17.08
N GLY A 247 -6.81 9.30 -17.12
CA GLY A 247 -5.61 8.98 -17.90
C GLY A 247 -4.36 9.13 -17.04
N GLY A 248 -3.17 8.99 -17.62
CA GLY A 248 -1.87 8.98 -16.93
C GLY A 248 -1.65 10.03 -15.83
N GLU A 249 -2.46 11.09 -15.75
CA GLU A 249 -2.56 12.05 -14.64
C GLU A 249 -2.58 11.44 -13.24
N ALA A 250 -3.19 10.26 -13.05
CA ALA A 250 -3.37 9.65 -11.73
C ALA A 250 -3.00 8.16 -11.67
N TRP A 251 -2.00 7.76 -12.48
CA TRP A 251 -1.53 6.38 -12.62
C TRP A 251 -0.21 6.08 -11.90
N CYS A 252 0.14 6.85 -10.86
CA CYS A 252 1.38 6.67 -10.11
C CYS A 252 1.56 5.24 -9.56
N SER A 253 0.48 4.64 -9.03
CA SER A 253 0.50 3.28 -8.50
C SER A 253 0.70 2.21 -9.58
N PRO A 254 -0.13 2.10 -10.64
CA PRO A 254 0.07 1.10 -11.69
C PRO A 254 1.39 1.28 -12.47
N THR A 255 1.86 2.52 -12.63
CA THR A 255 3.17 2.79 -13.23
C THR A 255 4.31 2.28 -12.35
N SER A 256 4.24 2.54 -11.03
CA SER A 256 5.22 2.02 -10.05
C SER A 256 5.19 0.49 -9.97
N THR A 257 4.00 -0.11 -9.96
CA THR A 257 3.82 -1.56 -10.00
C THR A 257 4.40 -2.16 -11.28
N SER A 258 4.19 -1.52 -12.43
CA SER A 258 4.76 -1.96 -13.71
C SER A 258 6.30 -1.93 -13.72
N MET A 259 6.90 -0.89 -13.13
CA MET A 259 8.37 -0.83 -12.97
C MET A 259 8.90 -2.00 -12.14
N VAL A 260 8.26 -2.34 -11.01
CA VAL A 260 8.70 -3.44 -10.14
C VAL A 260 8.41 -4.81 -10.75
N VAL A 261 7.27 -5.00 -11.41
CA VAL A 261 6.95 -6.23 -12.14
C VAL A 261 7.99 -6.49 -13.24
N ALA A 262 8.31 -5.46 -14.03
CA ALA A 262 9.32 -5.55 -15.09
C ALA A 262 10.75 -5.76 -14.55
N HIS A 263 11.08 -5.24 -13.37
CA HIS A 263 12.37 -5.51 -12.70
C HIS A 263 12.60 -7.01 -12.50
N TRP A 264 11.54 -7.78 -12.24
CA TRP A 264 11.61 -9.23 -12.08
C TRP A 264 11.51 -10.02 -13.40
N GLY A 265 11.50 -9.34 -14.55
CA GLY A 265 11.47 -9.99 -15.86
C GLY A 265 10.16 -10.71 -16.19
N THR A 266 9.06 -10.32 -15.55
CA THR A 266 7.71 -10.85 -15.79
C THR A 266 6.74 -9.70 -16.03
N GLY A 267 5.49 -10.00 -16.37
CA GLY A 267 4.46 -8.98 -16.63
C GLY A 267 3.50 -9.37 -17.75
N PRO A 268 2.66 -8.42 -18.21
CA PRO A 268 1.75 -8.66 -19.31
C PRO A 268 2.50 -8.90 -20.62
N THR A 269 1.94 -9.77 -21.44
CA THR A 269 2.44 -10.11 -22.78
C THR A 269 1.82 -9.19 -23.84
N PRO A 270 2.39 -9.11 -25.06
CA PRO A 270 1.78 -8.38 -26.18
C PRO A 270 0.31 -8.71 -26.44
N GLY A 271 -0.12 -9.95 -26.17
CA GLY A 271 -1.53 -10.34 -26.31
C GLY A 271 -2.44 -9.69 -25.25
N ASP A 272 -1.93 -9.49 -24.03
CA ASP A 272 -2.71 -8.93 -22.92
C ASP A 272 -3.07 -7.45 -23.13
N TYR A 273 -2.16 -6.68 -23.74
CA TYR A 273 -2.33 -5.27 -24.04
C TYR A 273 -2.59 -4.98 -25.53
N ALA A 274 -2.97 -5.98 -26.32
CA ALA A 274 -3.27 -5.79 -27.75
C ALA A 274 -4.47 -4.86 -28.03
N TRP A 275 -5.29 -4.58 -27.01
CA TRP A 275 -6.39 -3.61 -27.08
C TRP A 275 -5.92 -2.16 -26.89
N VAL A 276 -4.68 -1.95 -26.46
CA VAL A 276 -4.10 -0.62 -26.29
C VAL A 276 -3.80 -0.02 -27.68
N ASP A 277 -4.07 1.29 -27.86
CA ASP A 277 -3.75 1.98 -29.10
C ASP A 277 -2.26 1.83 -29.40
N PRO A 278 -1.88 1.29 -30.57
CA PRO A 278 -0.48 0.99 -30.87
C PRO A 278 0.41 2.23 -31.01
N SER A 279 -0.17 3.44 -31.03
CA SER A 279 0.58 4.70 -30.97
C SER A 279 1.02 5.10 -29.56
N TYR A 280 0.42 4.51 -28.52
CA TYR A 280 0.77 4.80 -27.14
C TYR A 280 2.04 4.02 -26.73
N PRO A 281 3.05 4.69 -26.13
CA PRO A 281 4.22 4.01 -25.60
C PRO A 281 3.83 3.19 -24.36
N ASP A 282 4.71 2.28 -23.94
CA ASP A 282 4.58 1.55 -22.67
C ASP A 282 3.18 0.96 -22.36
N PRO A 283 2.53 0.23 -23.29
CA PRO A 283 1.13 -0.22 -23.17
C PRO A 283 0.84 -1.12 -21.95
N TRP A 284 1.89 -1.64 -21.31
CA TRP A 284 1.78 -2.34 -20.03
C TRP A 284 1.34 -1.43 -18.88
N VAL A 285 1.56 -0.11 -18.95
CA VAL A 285 1.10 0.87 -17.96
C VAL A 285 -0.42 1.04 -18.04
N ASP A 286 -0.98 1.21 -19.24
CA ASP A 286 -2.44 1.21 -19.49
C ASP A 286 -3.08 -0.10 -19.02
N TYR A 287 -2.43 -1.22 -19.36
CA TYR A 287 -2.87 -2.52 -18.91
C TYR A 287 -2.88 -2.62 -17.38
N ALA A 288 -1.84 -2.15 -16.70
CA ALA A 288 -1.80 -2.11 -15.24
C ALA A 288 -2.87 -1.18 -14.67
N ALA A 289 -3.10 0.00 -15.27
CA ALA A 289 -4.11 0.96 -14.83
C ALA A 289 -5.52 0.34 -14.88
N ARG A 290 -5.91 -0.24 -16.01
CA ARG A 290 -7.17 -1.00 -16.13
C ARG A 290 -7.27 -2.10 -15.08
N ASN A 291 -6.20 -2.89 -14.92
CA ASN A 291 -6.21 -4.09 -14.07
C ASN A 291 -6.02 -3.83 -12.56
N THR A 292 -5.82 -2.57 -12.16
CA THR A 292 -5.72 -2.14 -10.75
C THR A 292 -6.78 -1.12 -10.35
N TYR A 293 -7.60 -0.66 -11.29
CA TYR A 293 -8.68 0.29 -11.02
C TYR A 293 -9.70 -0.28 -10.01
N ASP A 294 -9.96 0.49 -8.96
CA ASP A 294 -11.00 0.26 -7.97
C ASP A 294 -12.18 1.18 -8.27
N SER A 295 -13.32 0.60 -8.64
CA SER A 295 -14.49 1.35 -9.10
C SER A 295 -15.14 2.20 -8.03
N ASN A 296 -15.11 1.80 -6.76
CA ASN A 296 -15.62 2.62 -5.66
C ASN A 296 -14.68 3.79 -5.34
N TYR A 297 -13.37 3.52 -5.33
CA TYR A 297 -12.37 4.57 -5.13
C TYR A 297 -12.29 5.53 -6.33
N ALA A 298 -12.74 5.07 -7.51
CA ALA A 298 -12.55 5.73 -8.80
C ALA A 298 -11.07 6.01 -9.10
N GLY A 299 -10.19 5.07 -8.75
CA GLY A 299 -8.75 5.26 -8.85
C GLY A 299 -7.96 3.96 -8.85
N THR A 300 -6.68 4.05 -9.20
CA THR A 300 -5.75 2.90 -9.30
C THR A 300 -4.82 2.79 -8.08
N GLY A 301 -5.02 3.68 -7.10
CA GLY A 301 -4.20 3.79 -5.88
C GLY A 301 -4.59 2.86 -4.73
N ASN A 302 -5.52 1.92 -4.93
CA ASN A 302 -5.84 0.89 -3.93
C ASN A 302 -4.63 -0.05 -3.78
N TRP A 303 -3.99 -0.05 -2.61
CA TRP A 303 -2.68 -0.72 -2.45
C TRP A 303 -2.77 -2.24 -2.61
N PRO A 304 -3.71 -2.94 -1.95
CA PRO A 304 -3.88 -4.38 -2.13
C PRO A 304 -4.17 -4.80 -3.57
N PHE A 305 -4.92 -4.00 -4.33
CA PHE A 305 -5.25 -4.33 -5.72
C PHE A 305 -4.02 -4.37 -6.63
N ASN A 306 -3.03 -3.50 -6.38
CA ASN A 306 -1.75 -3.52 -7.07
C ASN A 306 -0.92 -4.77 -6.73
N THR A 307 -0.90 -5.18 -5.46
CA THR A 307 -0.22 -6.43 -5.05
C THR A 307 -0.91 -7.67 -5.61
N ALA A 308 -2.25 -7.69 -5.67
CA ALA A 308 -3.02 -8.78 -6.27
C ALA A 308 -2.81 -8.86 -7.78
N TYR A 309 -2.75 -7.71 -8.47
CA TYR A 309 -2.40 -7.60 -9.89
C TYR A 309 -1.01 -8.19 -10.17
N ALA A 310 0.01 -7.80 -9.41
CA ALA A 310 1.36 -8.35 -9.57
C ALA A 310 1.37 -9.88 -9.37
N GLY A 311 0.54 -10.37 -8.46
CA GLY A 311 0.30 -11.79 -8.26
C GLY A 311 0.03 -12.54 -9.57
N ARG A 312 -0.74 -11.99 -10.51
CA ARG A 312 -1.10 -12.67 -11.78
C ARG A 312 0.11 -13.13 -12.60
N PHE A 313 1.27 -12.52 -12.38
CA PHE A 313 2.51 -12.82 -13.09
C PHE A 313 3.46 -13.73 -12.31
N GLY A 314 2.92 -14.50 -11.36
CA GLY A 314 3.67 -15.47 -10.55
C GLY A 314 4.44 -14.85 -9.38
N LEU A 315 4.28 -13.55 -9.13
CA LEU A 315 4.93 -12.85 -8.03
C LEU A 315 4.17 -13.06 -6.71
N GLU A 316 4.91 -12.92 -5.61
CA GLU A 316 4.35 -12.64 -4.29
C GLU A 316 4.24 -11.13 -4.12
N GLY A 317 3.18 -10.69 -3.44
CA GLY A 317 2.89 -9.28 -3.23
C GLY A 317 2.17 -9.08 -1.90
N PHE A 318 2.57 -8.06 -1.15
CA PHE A 318 1.85 -7.65 0.06
C PHE A 318 2.10 -6.18 0.40
N VAL A 319 1.16 -5.61 1.15
CA VAL A 319 1.25 -4.26 1.72
C VAL A 319 1.75 -4.38 3.15
N THR A 320 2.74 -3.57 3.51
CA THR A 320 3.19 -3.45 4.89
C THR A 320 3.60 -2.01 5.22
N ARG A 321 4.02 -1.79 6.47
CA ARG A 321 4.61 -0.53 6.95
C ARG A 321 6.01 -0.80 7.43
N LEU A 322 6.95 0.04 7.03
CA LEU A 322 8.30 0.04 7.56
C LEU A 322 8.47 1.19 8.56
N ARG A 323 9.35 1.01 9.54
CA ARG A 323 9.56 1.97 10.63
C ARG A 323 10.55 3.08 10.29
N SER A 324 11.45 2.82 9.36
CA SER A 324 12.52 3.72 8.95
C SER A 324 13.11 3.32 7.61
N LEU A 325 13.93 4.21 7.04
CA LEU A 325 14.73 3.86 5.87
C LEU A 325 15.77 2.78 6.18
N ASN A 326 16.13 2.51 7.44
CA ASN A 326 17.01 1.37 7.73
C ASN A 326 16.33 0.03 7.49
N GLU A 327 15.02 -0.09 7.72
CA GLU A 327 14.29 -1.29 7.30
C GLU A 327 14.23 -1.37 5.77
N ALA A 328 14.00 -0.24 5.09
CA ALA A 328 13.99 -0.18 3.62
C ALA A 328 15.34 -0.53 2.99
N GLU A 329 16.46 -0.10 3.58
CA GLU A 329 17.82 -0.46 3.15
C GLU A 329 18.04 -1.98 3.12
N ARG A 330 17.44 -2.74 4.05
CA ARG A 330 17.56 -4.20 4.06
C ARG A 330 16.92 -4.84 2.83
N PHE A 331 15.78 -4.31 2.38
CA PHE A 331 15.12 -4.77 1.15
C PHE A 331 15.97 -4.43 -0.07
N ILE A 332 16.47 -3.20 -0.17
CA ILE A 332 17.36 -2.79 -1.26
C ILE A 332 18.64 -3.65 -1.30
N ALA A 333 19.25 -3.90 -0.14
CA ALA A 333 20.43 -4.77 -0.03
C ALA A 333 20.13 -6.22 -0.46
N ALA A 334 18.89 -6.68 -0.28
CA ALA A 334 18.40 -7.97 -0.77
C ALA A 334 17.95 -7.96 -2.25
N GLY A 335 18.10 -6.83 -2.95
CA GLY A 335 17.68 -6.70 -4.36
C GLY A 335 16.19 -6.48 -4.56
N VAL A 336 15.43 -6.14 -3.53
CA VAL A 336 13.98 -5.95 -3.59
C VAL A 336 13.64 -4.45 -3.59
N PRO A 337 13.16 -3.87 -4.71
CA PRO A 337 12.69 -2.49 -4.74
C PRO A 337 11.37 -2.34 -3.98
N LEU A 338 11.10 -1.15 -3.47
CA LEU A 338 9.91 -0.88 -2.65
C LEU A 338 9.05 0.21 -3.29
N ILE A 339 7.75 -0.03 -3.43
CA ILE A 339 6.81 1.02 -3.85
C ILE A 339 6.35 1.73 -2.59
N CYS A 340 6.72 3.00 -2.41
CA CYS A 340 6.38 3.79 -1.24
C CYS A 340 5.15 4.67 -1.48
N SER A 341 4.27 4.77 -0.50
CA SER A 341 3.15 5.73 -0.50
C SER A 341 3.48 6.93 0.35
N LEU A 342 3.25 8.16 -0.12
CA LEU A 342 3.46 9.37 0.67
C LEU A 342 2.71 10.57 0.09
N SER A 343 2.61 11.63 0.89
CA SER A 343 2.17 12.96 0.45
C SER A 343 3.24 13.97 0.84
N PHE A 344 3.37 15.07 0.11
CA PHE A 344 4.35 16.11 0.41
C PHE A 344 3.98 17.44 -0.26
N LYS A 345 4.41 18.53 0.36
CA LYS A 345 4.27 19.88 -0.19
C LYS A 345 5.33 20.14 -1.25
N LYS A 346 5.04 21.11 -2.10
CA LYS A 346 5.99 21.58 -3.11
C LYS A 346 7.33 21.96 -2.47
N ASN A 347 8.42 21.38 -2.98
CA ASN A 347 9.80 21.60 -2.51
C ASN A 347 10.05 21.16 -1.05
N GLU A 348 9.16 20.37 -0.44
CA GLU A 348 9.39 19.82 0.90
C GLU A 348 10.54 18.81 0.91
N ILE A 349 10.65 18.02 -0.16
CA ILE A 349 11.70 17.00 -0.32
C ILE A 349 12.69 17.52 -1.37
N PRO A 350 13.95 17.82 -1.00
CA PRO A 350 14.99 18.18 -1.97
C PRO A 350 15.09 17.12 -3.07
N GLY A 351 15.08 17.55 -4.33
CA GLY A 351 15.02 16.66 -5.51
C GLY A 351 13.61 16.50 -6.10
N LEU A 352 12.54 16.85 -5.36
CA LEU A 352 11.16 16.86 -5.85
C LEU A 352 10.62 18.29 -5.90
N THR A 353 10.22 18.75 -7.08
CA THR A 353 9.87 20.16 -7.35
C THR A 353 8.37 20.45 -7.40
N TYR A 354 7.54 19.45 -7.10
CA TYR A 354 6.08 19.52 -7.09
C TYR A 354 5.53 19.09 -5.73
N GLY A 355 4.21 19.20 -5.53
CA GLY A 355 3.53 18.71 -4.33
C GLY A 355 2.34 17.84 -4.68
N THR A 356 1.92 17.00 -3.75
CA THR A 356 0.85 16.01 -3.95
C THR A 356 0.15 15.67 -2.63
N ASN A 357 -1.16 15.39 -2.71
CA ASN A 357 -1.96 14.91 -1.58
C ASN A 357 -1.86 13.38 -1.39
N GLY A 358 -1.26 12.67 -2.35
CA GLY A 358 -1.00 11.24 -2.28
C GLY A 358 -0.28 10.79 -3.54
N HIS A 359 0.80 10.04 -3.39
CA HIS A 359 1.65 9.62 -4.50
C HIS A 359 2.33 8.30 -4.21
N LEU A 360 2.54 7.52 -5.27
CA LEU A 360 3.22 6.24 -5.25
C LEU A 360 4.47 6.37 -6.12
N LEU A 361 5.61 5.95 -5.57
CA LEU A 361 6.89 5.96 -6.28
C LEU A 361 7.72 4.75 -5.85
N VAL A 362 8.77 4.43 -6.60
CA VAL A 362 9.63 3.27 -6.29
C VAL A 362 10.93 3.74 -5.65
N LEU A 363 11.21 3.32 -4.43
CA LEU A 363 12.55 3.36 -3.86
C LEU A 363 13.37 2.26 -4.52
N VAL A 364 14.37 2.65 -5.32
CA VAL A 364 15.23 1.74 -6.08
C VAL A 364 16.62 1.62 -5.49
N GLY A 365 16.96 2.46 -4.51
CA GLY A 365 18.19 2.29 -3.75
C GLY A 365 18.64 3.53 -3.00
N PHE A 366 19.94 3.60 -2.74
CA PHE A 366 20.56 4.70 -2.01
C PHE A 366 21.88 5.11 -2.66
N SER A 367 22.15 6.41 -2.70
CA SER A 367 23.42 6.95 -3.18
C SER A 367 24.59 6.54 -2.27
N ALA A 368 25.83 6.82 -2.67
CA ALA A 368 27.01 6.56 -1.86
C ALA A 368 26.98 7.28 -0.49
N THR A 369 26.25 8.40 -0.39
CA THR A 369 26.05 9.14 0.87
C THR A 369 24.77 8.72 1.61
N GLY A 370 24.09 7.65 1.16
CA GLY A 370 22.85 7.15 1.75
C GLY A 370 21.60 7.99 1.48
N GLN A 371 21.60 8.84 0.45
CA GLN A 371 20.38 9.54 0.02
C GLN A 371 19.48 8.58 -0.78
N PRO A 372 18.15 8.54 -0.54
CA PRO A 372 17.25 7.69 -1.31
C PRO A 372 17.33 8.02 -2.81
N VAL A 373 17.36 6.98 -3.63
CA VAL A 373 17.24 7.05 -5.09
C VAL A 373 15.88 6.46 -5.46
N LEU A 374 15.05 7.30 -6.06
CA LEU A 374 13.66 6.99 -6.41
C LEU A 374 13.52 6.89 -7.92
N ASN A 375 12.70 5.95 -8.40
CA ASN A 375 12.02 6.10 -9.68
C ASN A 375 10.64 6.71 -9.40
N ASP A 376 10.48 7.99 -9.72
CA ASP A 376 9.26 8.77 -9.52
C ASP A 376 8.45 8.84 -10.82
N PRO A 377 7.27 8.20 -10.90
CA PRO A 377 6.49 8.13 -12.12
C PRO A 377 5.93 9.50 -12.55
N ALA A 378 5.83 10.48 -11.65
CA ALA A 378 5.42 11.85 -11.97
C ALA A 378 6.57 12.67 -12.59
N ALA A 379 7.13 12.15 -13.68
CA ALA A 379 8.19 12.78 -14.45
C ALA A 379 7.72 13.02 -15.89
N ALA A 380 8.22 14.04 -16.57
CA ALA A 380 7.78 14.38 -17.92
C ALA A 380 8.13 13.33 -19.00
N SER A 381 9.03 12.40 -18.70
CA SER A 381 9.44 11.31 -19.59
C SER A 381 10.09 10.19 -18.80
N ASN A 382 10.22 9.00 -19.40
CA ASN A 382 10.91 7.85 -18.80
C ASN A 382 12.35 8.18 -18.37
N ALA A 383 13.07 8.99 -19.15
CA ALA A 383 14.44 9.37 -18.82
C ALA A 383 14.56 10.30 -17.59
N ALA A 384 13.48 10.96 -17.19
CA ALA A 384 13.44 11.89 -16.06
C ALA A 384 12.87 11.28 -14.76
N VAL A 385 12.53 9.99 -14.78
CA VAL A 385 11.90 9.27 -13.65
C VAL A 385 12.85 9.14 -12.46
N ARG A 386 14.13 8.83 -12.70
CA ARG A 386 15.07 8.59 -11.61
C ARG A 386 15.58 9.88 -10.97
N LYS A 387 15.42 9.99 -9.65
CA LYS A 387 15.81 11.15 -8.85
C LYS A 387 16.47 10.72 -7.55
N THR A 388 17.51 11.42 -7.14
CA THR A 388 18.07 11.31 -5.78
C THR A 388 17.46 12.41 -4.91
N VAL A 389 17.01 12.06 -3.71
CA VAL A 389 16.28 13.00 -2.84
C VAL A 389 16.88 13.16 -1.45
N GLY A 390 16.51 14.24 -0.76
CA GLY A 390 16.87 14.48 0.63
C GLY A 390 16.36 13.35 1.55
N ARG A 391 17.26 12.70 2.29
CA ARG A 391 16.94 11.53 3.13
C ARG A 391 15.97 11.88 4.26
N ALA A 392 16.30 12.91 5.03
CA ALA A 392 15.55 13.26 6.23
C ALA A 392 14.14 13.73 5.88
N GLU A 393 14.01 14.51 4.81
CA GLU A 393 12.76 15.05 4.32
C GLU A 393 11.88 13.97 3.71
N PHE A 394 12.47 13.06 2.90
CA PHE A 394 11.74 11.91 2.36
C PHE A 394 11.23 10.99 3.46
N GLU A 395 12.10 10.62 4.42
CA GLU A 395 11.71 9.74 5.53
C GLU A 395 10.64 10.38 6.41
N ALA A 396 10.77 11.68 6.73
CA ALA A 396 9.77 12.41 7.47
C ALA A 396 8.43 12.44 6.72
N ALA A 397 8.40 12.81 5.44
CA ALA A 397 7.18 12.86 4.65
C ALA A 397 6.50 11.49 4.58
N TRP A 398 7.26 10.44 4.23
CA TRP A 398 6.77 9.06 4.13
C TRP A 398 6.21 8.52 5.46
N LEU A 399 6.93 8.69 6.57
CA LEU A 399 6.50 8.17 7.87
C LEU A 399 5.39 9.00 8.52
N ASN A 400 5.28 10.30 8.22
CA ASN A 400 4.25 11.19 8.77
C ASN A 400 2.92 11.16 8.01
N THR A 401 2.93 10.82 6.71
CA THR A 401 1.72 10.91 5.87
C THR A 401 1.06 9.55 5.66
N SER A 402 1.81 8.58 5.13
CA SER A 402 1.27 7.22 4.94
C SER A 402 1.59 6.31 6.12
N GLY A 403 2.42 6.75 7.07
CA GLY A 403 2.83 5.91 8.19
C GLY A 403 3.86 4.84 7.83
N GLY A 404 4.58 5.01 6.72
CA GLY A 404 5.62 4.08 6.28
C GLY A 404 5.15 3.00 5.31
N ILE A 405 4.01 3.20 4.64
CA ILE A 405 3.42 2.20 3.74
C ILE A 405 4.36 1.90 2.58
N VAL A 406 4.53 0.60 2.32
CA VAL A 406 5.21 0.06 1.14
C VAL A 406 4.46 -1.11 0.55
N TYR A 407 4.64 -1.31 -0.76
CA TYR A 407 4.33 -2.57 -1.41
C TYR A 407 5.64 -3.32 -1.57
N VAL A 408 5.62 -4.58 -1.16
CA VAL A 408 6.71 -5.51 -1.41
C VAL A 408 6.22 -6.48 -2.46
N ILE A 409 6.91 -6.52 -3.61
CA ILE A 409 6.61 -7.42 -4.72
C ILE A 409 7.90 -8.11 -5.12
N HIS A 410 7.93 -9.44 -5.07
CA HIS A 410 9.10 -10.25 -5.36
C HIS A 410 8.72 -11.65 -5.85
N PRO A 411 9.59 -12.36 -6.58
CA PRO A 411 9.37 -13.77 -6.88
C PRO A 411 9.67 -14.62 -5.64
N ALA A 412 9.03 -15.79 -5.53
CA ALA A 412 9.29 -16.75 -4.45
C ALA A 412 10.75 -17.24 -4.39
N SER A 413 11.50 -17.13 -5.50
CA SER A 413 12.92 -17.46 -5.57
C SER A 413 13.84 -16.46 -4.87
N VAL A 414 13.34 -15.27 -4.54
CA VAL A 414 14.10 -14.23 -3.83
C VAL A 414 13.60 -14.16 -2.40
N ALA A 415 14.47 -14.52 -1.46
CA ALA A 415 14.18 -14.42 -0.03
C ALA A 415 14.15 -12.96 0.41
N LEU A 416 13.17 -12.61 1.24
CA LEU A 416 13.12 -11.32 1.93
C LEU A 416 14.22 -11.23 3.00
N PRO A 417 14.67 -10.02 3.35
CA PRO A 417 15.61 -9.85 4.46
C PRO A 417 15.00 -10.32 5.78
N ALA A 418 15.84 -10.67 6.75
CA ALA A 418 15.40 -11.06 8.08
C ALA A 418 14.51 -9.97 8.71
N ALA A 419 13.30 -10.36 9.12
CA ALA A 419 12.36 -9.48 9.79
C ALA A 419 12.91 -9.01 11.15
N PRO A 420 12.56 -7.80 11.61
CA PRO A 420 12.92 -7.34 12.94
C PRO A 420 12.14 -8.12 14.02
N THR A 421 12.51 -7.91 15.29
CA THR A 421 11.92 -8.61 16.44
C THR A 421 10.40 -8.51 16.51
N GLN A 422 9.83 -7.35 16.15
CA GLN A 422 8.38 -7.21 15.92
C GLN A 422 8.15 -7.32 14.40
N PRO A 423 7.86 -8.53 13.89
CA PRO A 423 7.92 -8.82 12.47
C PRO A 423 6.83 -8.05 11.72
N ASN A 424 7.25 -7.23 10.77
CA ASN A 424 6.40 -6.43 9.90
C ASN A 424 6.55 -6.82 8.41
N TRP A 425 7.10 -7.98 8.09
CA TRP A 425 7.01 -8.61 6.78
C TRP A 425 7.27 -10.11 6.88
#